data_AF-A0A9D9B924-F1
#
_entry.id   AF-A0A9D9B924-F1
#
_cell.length_a   1.000
_cell.length_b   1.000
_cell.length_c   1.000
_cell.angle_alpha   90.00
_cell.angle_beta   90.00
_cell.angle_gamma   90.00
#
_symmetry.space_group_name_H-M   'P 1'
#
loop_
_entity.id
_entity.type
_entity.pdbx_description
1 polymer ?
#
loop_
_entity_poly.entity_id
_entity_poly.type
_entity_poly.pdbx_seq_one_letter_code
_entity_poly.pdbx_strand_id
1 'polypeptide(L)'
;MISLADAKAYLRVDFDDEDAVIQRLISAASDHLSAIGVDMLADPLPDSVEQAQYLLISHFYENREATAKVTRREIAIGVDRLIAPYQEQGV
;
A
#
# COMPACT_ATOMS: atom_id res chain seq x y z
N MET A 1 -0.51 -1.14 -11.32
CA MET A 1 -1.34 -0.53 -10.26
C MET A 1 -2.52 -1.43 -9.99
N ILE A 2 -2.78 -1.77 -8.72
CA ILE A 2 -3.88 -2.65 -8.30
C ILE A 2 -5.25 -2.06 -8.67
N SER A 3 -6.15 -2.90 -9.18
CA SER A 3 -7.53 -2.49 -9.49
C SER A 3 -8.43 -2.48 -8.25
N LEU A 4 -9.56 -1.77 -8.31
CA LEU A 4 -10.55 -1.77 -7.22
C LEU A 4 -11.06 -3.18 -6.91
N ALA A 5 -11.31 -4.00 -7.94
CA ALA A 5 -11.79 -5.37 -7.77
C ALA A 5 -10.75 -6.24 -7.05
N ASP A 6 -9.48 -6.12 -7.41
CA ASP A 6 -8.40 -6.87 -6.78
C ASP A 6 -8.20 -6.44 -5.32
N ALA A 7 -8.24 -5.13 -5.04
CA ALA A 7 -8.18 -4.60 -3.68
C ALA A 7 -9.36 -5.10 -2.82
N LYS A 8 -10.59 -5.09 -3.36
CA LYS A 8 -11.78 -5.64 -2.69
C LYS A 8 -11.63 -7.13 -2.40
N ALA A 9 -11.14 -7.89 -3.36
CA ALA A 9 -10.88 -9.33 -3.19
C ALA A 9 -9.85 -9.57 -2.07
N TYR A 10 -8.77 -8.80 -2.02
CA TYR A 10 -7.74 -8.89 -0.98
C TYR A 10 -8.29 -8.54 0.41
N LEU A 11 -9.09 -7.48 0.51
CA LEU A 11 -9.71 -7.00 1.76
C LEU A 11 -10.93 -7.86 2.20
N ARG A 12 -11.38 -8.80 1.35
CA ARG A 12 -12.61 -9.58 1.54
C ARG A 12 -13.85 -8.69 1.67
N VAL A 13 -13.97 -7.70 0.80
CA VAL A 13 -15.11 -6.78 0.70
C VAL A 13 -15.97 -7.15 -0.50
N ASP A 14 -17.19 -7.59 -0.26
CA ASP A 14 -18.14 -8.07 -1.29
C ASP A 14 -19.29 -7.09 -1.60
N PHE A 15 -19.26 -5.89 -1.02
CA PHE A 15 -20.27 -4.83 -1.21
C PHE A 15 -19.66 -3.55 -1.77
N ASP A 16 -20.49 -2.65 -2.29
CA ASP A 16 -20.04 -1.48 -3.08
C ASP A 16 -20.02 -0.15 -2.31
N ASP A 17 -20.60 -0.09 -1.10
CA ASP A 17 -20.64 1.13 -0.27
C ASP A 17 -19.24 1.72 0.02
N GLU A 18 -18.21 0.88 -0.01
CA GLU A 18 -16.84 1.27 0.32
C GLU A 18 -15.93 1.44 -0.89
N ASP A 19 -16.45 1.32 -2.12
CA ASP A 19 -15.68 1.47 -3.35
C ASP A 19 -14.94 2.80 -3.40
N ALA A 20 -15.64 3.89 -3.06
CA ALA A 20 -15.05 5.23 -3.03
C ALA A 20 -13.95 5.37 -1.97
N VAL A 21 -14.06 4.64 -0.86
CA VAL A 21 -13.03 4.62 0.19
C VAL A 21 -11.83 3.82 -0.27
N ILE A 22 -12.04 2.59 -0.75
CA ILE A 22 -10.99 1.69 -1.22
C ILE A 22 -10.22 2.33 -2.39
N GLN A 23 -10.91 3.02 -3.30
CA GLN A 23 -10.27 3.75 -4.39
C GLN A 23 -9.31 4.85 -3.88
N ARG A 24 -9.69 5.57 -2.81
CA ARG A 24 -8.80 6.55 -2.17
C ARG A 24 -7.61 5.90 -1.49
N LEU A 25 -7.80 4.72 -0.89
CA LEU A 25 -6.71 3.97 -0.25
C LEU A 25 -5.69 3.45 -1.27
N ILE A 26 -6.15 2.98 -2.43
CA ILE A 26 -5.27 2.60 -3.55
C ILE A 26 -4.42 3.80 -3.98
N SER A 27 -5.04 4.98 -4.14
CA SER A 27 -4.31 6.21 -4.46
C SER A 27 -3.31 6.60 -3.37
N ALA A 28 -3.71 6.54 -2.10
CA ALA A 28 -2.83 6.87 -0.97
C ALA A 28 -1.64 5.90 -0.83
N ALA A 29 -1.85 4.59 -1.05
CA ALA A 29 -0.79 3.60 -1.07
C ALA A 29 0.18 3.84 -2.25
N SER A 30 -0.35 4.22 -3.41
CA SER A 30 0.46 4.57 -4.59
C SER A 30 1.33 5.81 -4.35
N ASP A 31 0.73 6.86 -3.78
CA ASP A 31 1.43 8.09 -3.41
C ASP A 31 2.53 7.82 -2.38
N HIS A 32 2.24 6.99 -1.37
CA HIS A 32 3.22 6.62 -0.35
C HIS A 32 4.43 5.88 -0.93
N LEU A 33 4.20 4.90 -1.81
CA LEU A 33 5.27 4.16 -2.48
C LEU A 33 6.09 5.07 -3.42
N SER A 34 5.43 5.96 -4.15
CA SER A 34 6.11 6.94 -4.99
C SER A 34 6.95 7.92 -4.16
N ALA A 35 6.45 8.38 -3.01
CA ALA A 35 7.15 9.32 -2.14
C ALA A 35 8.45 8.76 -1.53
N ILE A 36 8.56 7.43 -1.42
CA ILE A 36 9.77 6.74 -0.93
C ILE A 36 10.67 6.23 -2.08
N GLY A 37 10.41 6.67 -3.32
CA GLY A 37 11.25 6.40 -4.48
C GLY A 37 10.95 5.10 -5.24
N VAL A 38 9.81 4.45 -4.96
CA VAL A 38 9.38 3.28 -5.75
C VAL A 38 8.77 3.75 -7.06
N ASP A 39 9.23 3.20 -8.18
CA ASP A 39 8.63 3.44 -9.50
C ASP A 39 7.29 2.69 -9.62
N MET A 40 6.20 3.41 -9.36
CA MET A 40 4.83 2.89 -9.49
C MET A 40 4.30 2.93 -10.95
N LEU A 41 5.09 3.44 -11.90
CA LEU A 41 4.76 3.50 -13.33
C LEU A 41 5.38 2.34 -14.12
N ALA A 42 6.18 1.48 -13.47
CA ALA A 42 6.73 0.28 -14.07
C ALA A 42 5.61 -0.64 -14.59
N ASP A 43 5.78 -1.16 -15.81
CA ASP A 43 4.87 -2.10 -16.46
C ASP A 43 5.64 -3.31 -17.02
N PRO A 44 5.49 -4.51 -16.44
CA PRO A 44 4.67 -4.82 -15.26
C PRO A 44 5.32 -4.29 -13.97
N LEU A 45 4.48 -3.97 -12.98
CA LEU A 45 4.94 -3.65 -11.63
C LEU A 45 5.54 -4.92 -10.98
N PRO A 46 6.71 -4.87 -10.32
CA PRO A 46 7.28 -6.04 -9.66
C PRO A 46 6.33 -6.62 -8.60
N ASP A 47 6.25 -7.96 -8.50
CA ASP A 47 5.34 -8.64 -7.56
C ASP A 47 5.53 -8.16 -6.10
N SER A 48 6.78 -7.89 -5.69
CA SER A 48 7.12 -7.36 -4.36
C SER A 48 6.50 -5.99 -4.09
N VAL A 49 6.47 -5.11 -5.10
CA VAL A 49 5.87 -3.78 -5.01
C VAL A 49 4.35 -3.88 -5.00
N GLU A 50 3.78 -4.78 -5.78
CA GLU A 50 2.35 -5.07 -5.74
C GLU A 50 1.91 -5.58 -4.35
N GLN A 51 2.66 -6.53 -3.77
CA GLN A 51 2.40 -7.00 -2.40
C GLN A 51 2.55 -5.90 -1.36
N ALA A 52 3.55 -5.02 -1.49
CA ALA A 52 3.68 -3.86 -0.61
C ALA A 52 2.48 -2.91 -0.73
N GLN A 53 1.94 -2.73 -1.94
CA GLN A 53 0.75 -1.92 -2.17
C GLN A 53 -0.49 -2.54 -1.49
N TYR A 54 -0.71 -3.86 -1.58
CA TYR A 54 -1.80 -4.54 -0.85
C TYR A 54 -1.68 -4.38 0.67
N LEU A 55 -0.48 -4.52 1.23
CA LEU A 55 -0.24 -4.37 2.66
C LEU A 55 -0.57 -2.96 3.15
N LEU A 56 -0.19 -1.93 2.38
CA LEU A 56 -0.54 -0.54 2.70
C LEU A 56 -2.05 -0.29 2.60
N ILE A 57 -2.71 -0.83 1.57
CA ILE A 57 -4.16 -0.72 1.42
C ILE A 57 -4.87 -1.37 2.62
N SER A 58 -4.49 -2.58 3.02
CA SER A 58 -5.02 -3.25 4.24
C SER A 58 -4.79 -2.41 5.47
N HIS A 59 -3.57 -1.90 5.65
CA HIS A 59 -3.23 -1.09 6.80
C HIS A 59 -4.12 0.15 6.93
N PHE A 60 -4.30 0.91 5.84
CA PHE A 60 -5.15 2.10 5.86
C PHE A 60 -6.64 1.76 5.97
N TYR A 61 -7.08 0.64 5.40
CA TYR A 61 -8.46 0.18 5.47
C TYR A 61 -8.85 -0.22 6.90
N GLU A 62 -7.96 -0.89 7.62
CA GLU A 62 -8.17 -1.32 9.01
C GLU A 62 -8.00 -0.14 10.01
N ASN A 63 -7.17 0.86 9.67
CA ASN A 63 -6.85 1.99 10.55
C ASN A 63 -7.44 3.31 10.03
N ARG A 64 -8.77 3.39 9.94
CA ARG A 64 -9.49 4.58 9.42
C ARG A 64 -9.56 5.75 10.39
N GLU A 65 -9.31 5.51 11.67
CA GLU A 65 -9.18 6.53 12.68
C GLU A 65 -7.69 6.65 13.03
N ALA A 66 -7.19 7.86 13.21
CA ALA A 66 -5.80 8.05 13.65
C ALA A 66 -5.62 7.33 14.98
N THR A 67 -4.97 6.16 14.95
CA THR A 67 -4.70 5.37 16.15
C THR A 67 -3.63 6.11 16.96
N ALA A 68 -4.06 7.11 17.71
CA ALA A 68 -3.26 7.78 18.73
C ALA A 68 -3.10 6.83 19.92
N LYS A 69 -2.46 5.66 19.69
CA LYS A 69 -1.97 4.69 20.70
C LYS A 69 -1.30 3.45 20.08
N VAL A 70 -0.58 3.57 18.97
CA VAL A 70 0.42 2.54 18.60
C VAL A 70 1.77 3.22 18.42
N THR A 71 2.70 2.88 19.30
CA THR A 71 4.07 3.36 19.30
C THR A 71 4.66 3.20 17.90
N ARG A 72 5.18 4.30 17.34
CA ARG A 72 5.73 4.54 15.98
C ARG A 72 6.77 3.51 15.44
N ARG A 73 6.98 2.36 16.09
CA ARG A 73 8.15 1.48 15.90
C ARG A 73 7.86 0.12 15.25
N GLU A 74 6.61 -0.31 15.09
CA GLU A 74 6.29 -1.69 14.64
C GLU A 74 5.84 -1.81 13.18
N ILE A 75 5.42 -0.71 12.52
CA ILE A 75 5.10 -0.72 11.08
C ILE A 75 6.37 -0.61 10.22
N ALA A 76 7.47 -0.10 10.79
CA ALA A 76 8.70 0.21 10.08
C ALA A 76 9.55 -1.03 9.67
N ILE A 77 9.14 -2.27 9.97
CA ILE A 77 9.95 -3.47 9.64
C ILE A 77 9.44 -4.20 8.39
N GLY A 78 8.14 -4.15 8.08
CA GLY A 78 7.55 -4.91 6.97
C GLY A 78 7.78 -4.27 5.60
N VAL A 79 7.45 -2.98 5.48
CA VAL A 79 7.55 -2.23 4.22
C VAL A 79 9.01 -1.97 3.84
N ASP A 80 9.84 -1.55 4.80
CA ASP A 80 11.26 -1.23 4.61
C ASP A 80 12.06 -2.42 4.05
N ARG A 81 11.79 -3.65 4.52
CA ARG A 81 12.42 -4.87 3.99
C ARG A 81 11.98 -5.25 2.58
N LEU A 82 10.74 -4.95 2.20
CA LEU A 82 10.20 -5.32 0.89
C LEU A 82 10.68 -4.37 -0.21
N ILE A 83 10.93 -3.11 0.12
CA ILE A 83 11.37 -2.08 -0.83
C ILE A 83 12.89 -1.89 -0.89
N ALA A 84 13.64 -2.41 0.09
CA ALA A 84 15.10 -2.30 0.17
C ALA A 84 15.88 -2.61 -1.14
N PRO A 85 15.49 -3.59 -1.98
CA PRO A 85 16.21 -3.84 -3.25
C PRO A 85 15.82 -2.91 -4.41
N TYR A 86 14.78 -2.07 -4.26
CA TYR A 86 14.28 -1.16 -5.30
C TYR A 86 14.55 0.32 -5.00
N GLN A 87 15.10 0.62 -3.83
CA GLN A 87 15.63 1.94 -3.52
C GLN A 87 16.91 2.13 -4.32
N GLU A 88 16.93 3.10 -5.23
CA GLU A 88 18.13 3.46 -6.00
C GLU A 88 19.29 3.68 -5.00
N GLN A 89 20.26 2.76 -4.99
CA GLN A 89 21.51 2.95 -4.27
C GLN A 89 22.29 4.06 -4.99
N GLY A 90 21.93 5.30 -4.71
CA GLY A 90 22.74 6.47 -5.02
C GLY A 90 24.05 6.36 -4.24
N VAL A 91 25.15 6.19 -4.99
CA VAL A 91 26.54 6.33 -4.54
C VAL A 91 26.80 7.74 -4.02
#